data_AF-A0A0B7IJJ5-F1
#
_entry.id   AF-A0A0B7IJJ5-F1
#
_cell.length_a   1.000
_cell.length_b   1.000
_cell.length_c   1.000
_cell.angle_alpha   90.00
_cell.angle_beta   90.00
_cell.angle_gamma   90.00
#
_symmetry.space_group_name_H-M   'P 1'
#
loop_
_entity.id
_entity.type
_entity.pdbx_description
1 polymer ?
#
loop_
_entity_poly.entity_id
_entity_poly.type
_entity_poly.pdbx_seq_one_letter_code
_entity_poly.pdbx_strand_id
1 'polypeptide(L)' 'MDKSSLRKQYKSLRAGLSPQEQNTKSITIAQRILQLPIWHLEVFHIFLPIKHFGEVDTQYVIHILEDKNKKIVLPKN' A
#
# COMPACT_ATOMS: atom_id res chain seq x y z
N MET A 1 18.11 18.48 4.30
CA MET A 1 17.99 17.03 4.57
C MET A 1 18.42 16.26 3.33
N ASP A 2 19.29 15.27 3.50
CA ASP A 2 19.70 14.37 2.42
C ASP A 2 18.78 13.13 2.35
N LYS A 3 18.76 12.43 1.21
CA LYS A 3 17.89 11.26 1.01
C LYS A 3 18.20 10.12 1.98
N SER A 4 19.43 10.00 2.47
CA SER A 4 19.84 8.91 3.36
C SER A 4 19.25 9.11 4.76
N SER A 5 19.39 10.31 5.32
CA SER A 5 18.83 10.66 6.63
C SER A 5 17.32 10.48 6.69
N LEU A 6 16.59 10.94 5.66
CA LEU A 6 15.14 10.76 5.55
C LEU A 6 14.72 9.27 5.47
N ARG A 7 15.42 8.46 4.66
CA ARG A 7 15.11 7.02 4.56
C ARG A 7 15.28 6.31 5.90
N LYS A 8 16.33 6.65 6.66
CA LYS A 8 16.55 6.08 7.99
C LYS A 8 15.43 6.48 8.95
N GLN A 9 15.05 7.76 8.95
CA GLN A 9 13.97 8.28 9.80
C GLN A 9 12.64 7.55 9.54
N TYR A 10 12.18 7.48 8.28
CA TYR A 10 10.88 6.86 7.98
C TYR A 10 10.87 5.34 8.14
N LYS A 11 12.02 4.66 7.95
CA LYS A 11 12.14 3.24 8.32
C LYS A 11 11.94 3.05 9.82
N SER A 12 12.55 3.90 10.65
CA SER A 12 12.38 3.84 12.10
C SER A 12 10.94 4.12 12.54
N LEU A 13 10.27 5.09 11.91
CA LEU A 13 8.88 5.41 12.22
C LEU A 13 7.94 4.25 11.90
N ARG A 14 8.12 3.56 10.76
CA ARG A 14 7.33 2.38 10.41
C ARG A 14 7.62 1.18 11.31
N ALA A 15 8.89 0.98 11.69
CA ALA A 15 9.27 -0.07 12.63
C ALA A 15 8.66 0.12 14.03
N GLY A 16 8.30 1.36 14.39
CA GLY A 16 7.61 1.68 15.65
C GLY A 16 6.10 1.44 15.65
N LEU A 17 5.48 1.11 14.51
CA LEU A 17 4.05 0.82 14.44
C LEU A 17 3.77 -0.60 14.94
N SER A 18 2.75 -0.74 15.79
CA SER A 18 2.25 -2.08 16.14
C SER A 18 1.58 -2.76 14.93
N PRO A 19 1.52 -4.11 14.91
CA PRO A 19 0.79 -4.83 13.86
C PRO A 19 -0.67 -4.39 13.71
N GLN A 20 -1.34 -4.11 14.83
CA GLN A 20 -2.71 -3.59 14.87
C GLN A 20 -2.81 -2.23 14.16
N GLU A 21 -1.95 -1.27 14.53
CA GLU A 21 -1.95 0.06 13.92
C GLU A 21 -1.64 0.01 12.42
N GLN A 22 -0.67 -0.82 12.03
CA GLN A 22 -0.33 -1.01 10.63
C GLN A 22 -1.52 -1.54 9.82
N ASN A 23 -2.24 -2.51 10.39
CA ASN A 23 -3.43 -3.08 9.77
C ASN A 23 -4.56 -2.05 9.63
N THR A 24 -4.91 -1.36 10.73
CA THR A 24 -5.96 -0.32 10.73
C THR A 24 -5.65 0.79 9.73
N LYS A 25 -4.39 1.24 9.65
CA LYS A 25 -3.97 2.27 8.69
C LYS A 25 -4.05 1.75 7.25
N SER A 26 -3.69 0.48 7.00
CA SER A 26 -3.77 -0.13 5.66
C SER A 26 -5.22 -0.24 5.16
N ILE A 27 -6.14 -0.68 6.02
CA ILE A 27 -7.58 -0.70 5.71
C ILE A 27 -8.10 0.71 5.42
N THR A 28 -7.71 1.70 6.23
CA THR A 28 -8.11 3.10 6.03
C THR A 28 -7.62 3.64 4.69
N ILE A 29 -6.40 3.29 4.27
CA ILE A 29 -5.86 3.66 2.96
C ILE A 29 -6.68 3.00 1.84
N ALA A 30 -6.97 1.70 1.94
CA ALA A 30 -7.77 0.99 0.96
C ALA A 30 -9.17 1.60 0.78
N GLN A 31 -9.83 1.96 1.89
CA GLN A 31 -11.12 2.66 1.85
C GLN A 31 -11.04 4.03 1.17
N ARG A 32 -9.97 4.80 1.40
CA ARG A 32 -9.78 6.10 0.74
C ARG A 32 -9.57 5.97 -0.76
N ILE A 33 -8.95 4.89 -1.24
CA ILE A 33 -8.75 4.65 -2.67
C ILE A 33 -10.09 4.59 -3.41
N LEU A 34 -11.16 4.07 -2.80
CA LEU A 34 -12.52 4.04 -3.36
C LEU A 34 -13.04 5.42 -3.79
N GLN A 35 -12.56 6.50 -3.17
CA GLN A 35 -12.98 7.87 -3.45
C GLN A 35 -12.23 8.51 -4.62
N LEU A 36 -11.18 7.86 -5.15
CA LEU A 36 -10.35 8.43 -6.20
C LEU A 36 -11.07 8.34 -7.57
N PRO A 37 -10.96 9.37 -8.43
CA PRO A 37 -11.58 9.38 -9.77
C PRO A 37 -10.76 8.57 -10.79
N ILE A 38 -10.25 7.41 -10.41
CA ILE A 38 -9.34 6.56 -11.22
C ILE A 38 -10.05 5.33 -11.80
N TRP A 39 -11.30 5.09 -11.44
CA TRP A 39 -12.03 3.86 -11.77
C TRP A 39 -12.38 3.68 -13.25
N HIS A 40 -12.19 4.72 -14.07
CA HIS A 40 -12.29 4.66 -15.52
C HIS A 40 -11.07 3.97 -16.18
N LEU A 41 -9.98 3.77 -15.43
CA LEU A 41 -8.80 3.03 -15.88
C LEU A 41 -9.03 1.52 -15.75
N GLU A 42 -8.34 0.76 -16.59
CA GLU A 42 -8.52 -0.70 -16.68
C GLU A 42 -7.35 -1.50 -16.11
N VAL A 43 -6.14 -0.91 -16.09
CA VAL A 43 -4.92 -1.61 -15.68
C VAL A 43 -4.26 -0.86 -14.53
N PHE A 44 -3.98 -1.57 -13.44
CA PHE A 44 -3.38 -1.03 -12.22
C PHE A 44 -2.12 -1.82 -11.87
N HIS A 45 -1.01 -1.10 -11.75
CA HIS A 45 0.22 -1.68 -11.21
C HIS A 45 0.26 -1.50 -9.70
N ILE A 46 0.49 -2.57 -8.95
CA ILE A 46 0.58 -2.54 -7.49
C ILE A 46 1.68 -3.50 -6.99
N PHE A 47 2.34 -3.13 -5.91
CA PHE A 47 3.37 -3.97 -5.29
C PHE A 47 2.76 -4.94 -4.28
N LEU A 48 3.46 -6.05 -4.00
CA LEU A 48 3.17 -6.92 -2.86
C LEU A 48 3.94 -6.42 -1.62
N PRO A 49 3.30 -6.34 -0.45
CA PRO A 49 3.89 -5.65 0.69
C PRO A 49 5.01 -6.48 1.33
N ILE A 50 6.13 -5.84 1.65
CA ILE A 50 7.21 -6.46 2.43
C ILE A 50 6.91 -6.25 3.91
N LYS A 51 6.27 -7.24 4.54
CA LYS A 51 5.79 -7.17 5.93
C LYS A 51 6.86 -6.72 6.94
N HIS A 52 8.10 -7.20 6.78
CA HIS A 52 9.21 -6.83 7.67
C HIS A 52 9.55 -5.33 7.66
N PHE A 53 9.22 -4.60 6.59
CA PHE A 53 9.47 -3.15 6.48
C PHE A 53 8.29 -2.28 6.95
N GLY A 54 7.23 -2.90 7.47
CA GLY A 54 6.02 -2.18 7.91
C GLY A 54 5.36 -1.43 6.74
N GLU A 55 5.38 -2.01 5.55
CA GLU A 55 4.73 -1.43 4.38
C GLU A 55 3.21 -1.54 4.48
N VAL A 56 2.50 -0.65 3.78
CA VAL A 56 1.04 -0.71 3.67
C VAL A 56 0.65 -2.06 3.13
N ASP A 57 -0.29 -2.75 3.78
CA ASP A 57 -0.80 -4.00 3.27
C ASP A 57 -1.68 -3.76 2.03
N THR A 58 -1.07 -3.88 0.85
CA THR A 58 -1.74 -3.68 -0.43
C THR A 58 -2.66 -4.83 -0.82
N GLN A 59 -2.72 -5.92 -0.04
CA GLN A 59 -3.70 -6.98 -0.29
C GLN A 59 -5.12 -6.42 -0.27
N TYR A 60 -5.46 -5.52 0.66
CA TYR A 60 -6.77 -4.85 0.69
C TYR A 60 -7.09 -4.08 -0.59
N VAL A 61 -6.08 -3.47 -1.22
CA VAL A 61 -6.25 -2.73 -2.47
C VAL A 61 -6.41 -3.71 -3.65
N ILE A 62 -5.68 -4.82 -3.64
CA ILE A 62 -5.82 -5.90 -4.63
C ILE A 62 -7.25 -6.44 -4.63
N HIS A 63 -7.83 -6.73 -3.45
CA HIS A 63 -9.22 -7.19 -3.35
C HIS A 63 -10.20 -6.16 -3.93
N ILE A 64 -10.01 -4.86 -3.64
CA ILE A 64 -10.84 -3.79 -4.24
C ILE A 64 -10.74 -3.77 -5.77
N LEU A 65 -9.54 -3.99 -6.32
CA LEU A 65 -9.32 -4.02 -7.76
C LEU A 65 -9.99 -5.25 -8.40
N GLU A 66 -9.92 -6.42 -7.74
CA GLU A 66 -10.62 -7.65 -8.14
C GLU A 66 -12.14 -7.46 -8.13
N ASP A 67 -12.71 -6.92 -7.05
CA ASP A 67 -14.15 -6.62 -6.92
C ASP A 67 -14.64 -5.66 -8.02
N LYS A 68 -13.77 -4.76 -8.49
CA LYS A 68 -14.05 -3.80 -9.56
C LYS A 68 -13.69 -4.31 -10.95
N ASN A 69 -13.36 -5.60 -11.08
CA ASN A 69 -12.98 -6.26 -12.33
C ASN A 69 -11.83 -5.56 -13.07
N LYS A 70 -10.82 -5.09 -12.32
CA LYS A 70 -9.65 -4.40 -12.87
C LYS A 70 -8.50 -5.37 -13.13
N LYS A 71 -7.70 -5.09 -14.15
CA LYS A 71 -6.49 -5.88 -14.46
C LYS A 71 -5.36 -5.44 -13.54
N ILE A 72 -4.80 -6.39 -12.79
CA ILE A 72 -3.73 -6.14 -11.83
C ILE A 72 -2.40 -6.57 -12.42
N VAL A 73 -1.42 -5.67 -12.37
CA VAL A 73 -0.03 -5.95 -12.76
C VAL A 73 0.82 -5.88 -11.51
N LEU A 74 1.59 -6.94 -11.27
CA LEU A 74 2.55 -7.01 -10.17
C LEU A 74 3.98 -6.87 -10.73
N PRO A 75 4.90 -6.27 -9.97
CA PRO A 75 6.30 -6.26 -10.35
C PRO A 75 6.82 -7.69 -10.43
N LYS A 76 7.49 -8.03 -11.53
CA LYS A 76 8.26 -9.26 -11.66
C LYS A 76 9.69 -8.95 -11.19
N ASN A 77 10.13 -9.69 -10.18
CA ASN A 77 11.54 -9.71 -9.78
C ASN A 77 12.37 -10.52 -10.79
#